data_AF-A0AAE2YCY0-F1
#
_entry.id   AF-A0AAE2YCY0-F1
#
_cell.length_a   1.000
_cell.length_b   1.000
_cell.length_c   1.000
_cell.angle_alpha   90.00
_cell.angle_beta   90.00
_cell.angle_gamma   90.00
#
_symmetry.space_group_name_H-M   'P 1'
#
loop_
_entity.id
_entity.type
_entity.pdbx_description
1 polymer ?
#
loop_
_entity_poly.entity_id
_entity_poly.type
_entity_poly.pdbx_seq_one_letter_code
_entity_poly.pdbx_strand_id
1 'polypeptide(L)'
;MKRLKISLPTGLSPLLAFGIVLAVVLFAMSGGVFYLVNSPSFTNPSGTSLVNSSLQDQYGIEMVLSMALIFVGFVGFLLIYESTKHVYNASYATKLLWLGIVMIAISVILLHWMMISKATWLYPWAR
;
A
#
# COMPACT_ATOMS: atom_id res chain seq x y z
N MET A 1 1.46 12.02 -36.18
CA MET A 1 1.66 11.42 -34.84
C MET A 1 0.77 10.20 -34.70
N LYS A 2 1.31 8.97 -34.71
CA LYS A 2 0.53 7.73 -34.57
C LYS A 2 0.10 7.57 -33.11
N ARG A 3 -1.19 7.73 -32.83
CA ARG A 3 -1.80 7.41 -31.52
C ARG A 3 -1.72 5.89 -31.35
N LEU A 4 -0.87 5.42 -30.43
CA LEU A 4 -0.88 4.02 -30.02
C LEU A 4 -2.24 3.73 -29.36
N LYS A 5 -3.15 3.12 -30.11
CA LYS A 5 -4.37 2.54 -29.55
C LYS A 5 -3.96 1.25 -28.86
N ILE A 6 -3.76 1.31 -27.55
CA ILE A 6 -3.69 0.13 -26.69
C ILE A 6 -5.10 -0.46 -26.67
N SER A 7 -5.39 -1.35 -27.61
CA SER A 7 -6.58 -2.19 -27.58
C SER A 7 -6.33 -3.33 -26.61
N LEU A 8 -7.03 -3.32 -25.47
CA LEU A 8 -7.03 -4.43 -24.53
C LEU A 8 -7.52 -5.70 -25.26
N PRO A 9 -6.93 -6.89 -24.99
CA PRO A 9 -7.43 -8.16 -25.52
C PRO A 9 -8.91 -8.31 -25.23
N THR A 10 -9.70 -8.67 -26.24
CA THR A 10 -11.18 -8.69 -26.28
C THR A 10 -11.85 -9.72 -25.35
N GLY A 11 -11.20 -10.13 -24.26
CA GLY A 11 -11.74 -11.05 -23.26
C GLY A 11 -11.47 -10.66 -21.80
N LEU A 12 -10.62 -9.66 -21.52
CA LEU A 12 -10.41 -9.19 -20.15
C LEU A 12 -11.37 -8.05 -19.83
N SER A 13 -12.20 -8.24 -18.80
CA SER A 13 -12.98 -7.13 -18.22
C SER A 13 -12.04 -5.99 -17.84
N PRO A 14 -12.36 -4.71 -18.14
CA PRO A 14 -11.54 -3.55 -17.75
C PRO A 14 -11.22 -3.53 -16.26
N LEU A 15 -12.11 -4.04 -15.41
CA LEU A 15 -11.90 -4.20 -13.98
C LEU A 15 -10.74 -5.16 -13.65
N LEU A 16 -10.65 -6.27 -14.39
CA LEU A 16 -9.61 -7.27 -14.20
C LEU A 16 -8.25 -6.72 -14.63
N ALA A 17 -8.21 -6.01 -15.76
CA ALA A 17 -7.00 -5.32 -16.21
C ALA A 17 -6.52 -4.28 -15.19
N PHE A 18 -7.44 -3.48 -14.63
CA PHE A 18 -7.12 -2.54 -13.56
C PHE A 18 -6.56 -3.26 -12.32
N GLY A 19 -7.19 -4.35 -11.90
CA GLY A 19 -6.73 -5.15 -10.75
C GLY A 19 -5.31 -5.70 -10.94
N ILE A 20 -4.97 -6.19 -12.14
CA ILE A 20 -3.62 -6.68 -12.45
C ILE A 20 -2.61 -5.54 -12.35
N VAL A 21 -2.89 -4.40 -12.98
CA VAL A 21 -1.99 -3.24 -12.96
C VAL A 21 -1.78 -2.75 -11.53
N LEU A 22 -2.85 -2.64 -10.75
CA LEU A 22 -2.79 -2.25 -9.35
C LEU A 22 -1.94 -3.23 -8.53
N ALA A 23 -2.13 -4.54 -8.71
CA ALA A 23 -1.36 -5.56 -8.01
C ALA A 23 0.15 -5.46 -8.33
N VAL A 24 0.51 -5.24 -9.59
CA VAL A 24 1.92 -5.07 -10.00
C VAL A 24 2.52 -3.82 -9.36
N VAL A 25 1.78 -2.71 -9.34
CA VAL A 25 2.25 -1.45 -8.71
C VAL A 25 2.43 -1.64 -7.20
N LEU A 26 1.45 -2.23 -6.51
CA LEU A 26 1.52 -2.48 -5.07
C LEU A 26 2.67 -3.42 -4.71
N PHE A 27 2.89 -4.46 -5.51
CA PHE A 27 4.01 -5.40 -5.35
C PHE A 27 5.35 -4.70 -5.52
N ALA A 28 5.48 -3.82 -6.52
CA ALA A 28 6.72 -3.07 -6.72
C ALA A 28 6.98 -2.09 -5.57
N MET A 29 5.94 -1.37 -5.11
CA MET A 29 6.05 -0.38 -4.03
C MET A 29 6.32 -0.99 -2.66
N SER A 30 5.86 -2.22 -2.39
CA SER A 30 6.07 -2.91 -1.12
C SER A 30 7.44 -3.59 -0.99
N GLY A 31 8.31 -3.47 -2.00
CA GLY A 31 9.62 -4.12 -2.02
C GLY A 31 9.60 -5.54 -2.59
N GLY A 32 8.57 -5.92 -3.34
CA GLY A 32 8.50 -7.22 -4.00
C GLY A 32 9.66 -7.49 -4.97
N VAL A 33 10.21 -6.44 -5.61
CA VAL A 33 11.42 -6.57 -6.43
C VAL A 33 12.62 -7.00 -5.59
N PHE A 34 12.80 -6.40 -4.41
CA PHE A 34 13.87 -6.77 -3.49
C PHE A 34 13.72 -8.22 -3.01
N TYR A 35 12.48 -8.63 -2.71
CA TYR A 35 12.18 -10.00 -2.30
C TYR A 35 12.56 -11.03 -3.38
N LEU A 36 12.27 -10.75 -4.66
CA LEU A 36 12.62 -11.63 -5.76
C LEU A 36 14.13 -11.74 -5.99
N VAL A 37 14.86 -10.63 -5.85
CA VAL A 37 16.30 -10.59 -6.14
C VAL A 37 17.12 -11.21 -5.01
N ASN A 38 16.83 -10.86 -3.76
CA ASN A 38 17.66 -11.23 -2.62
C ASN A 38 17.13 -12.45 -1.84
N SER A 39 15.91 -12.92 -2.14
CA SER A 39 15.26 -14.06 -1.48
C SER A 39 15.43 -14.04 0.05
N PRO A 40 15.09 -12.94 0.74
CA PRO A 40 15.28 -12.83 2.17
C PRO A 40 14.37 -13.80 2.92
N SER A 41 14.74 -14.14 4.16
CA SER A 41 13.89 -14.96 5.03
C SER A 41 12.52 -14.30 5.23
N PHE A 42 11.46 -15.12 5.25
CA PHE A 42 10.10 -14.62 5.41
C PHE A 42 9.86 -14.01 6.80
N THR A 43 10.46 -14.61 7.82
CA THR A 43 10.42 -14.17 9.22
C THR A 43 11.82 -14.02 9.79
N ASN A 44 11.93 -13.27 10.90
CA ASN A 44 13.18 -13.17 11.65
C ASN A 44 13.55 -14.53 12.29
N PRO A 45 14.76 -15.06 12.05
CA PRO A 45 15.22 -16.34 12.64
C PRO A 45 15.43 -16.28 14.16
N SER A 46 15.66 -15.09 14.75
CA SER A 46 16.15 -14.93 16.12
C SER A 46 15.20 -14.20 17.08
N GLY A 47 13.98 -13.81 16.67
CA GLY A 47 13.00 -13.24 17.60
C GLY A 47 11.82 -12.49 17.00
N THR A 48 10.91 -12.08 17.89
CA THR A 48 9.53 -11.58 17.72
C THR A 48 9.31 -10.30 16.88
N SER A 49 10.34 -9.74 16.25
CA SER A 49 10.19 -8.50 15.49
C SER A 49 9.62 -8.76 14.10
N LEU A 50 8.50 -8.08 13.79
CA LEU A 50 7.87 -8.07 12.48
C LEU A 50 8.65 -7.24 11.44
N VAL A 51 9.60 -6.42 11.91
CA VAL A 51 10.35 -5.45 11.10
C VAL A 51 11.86 -5.64 11.35
N ASN A 52 12.66 -5.56 10.28
CA ASN A 52 14.10 -5.67 10.30
C ASN A 52 14.73 -4.35 10.77
N SER A 53 15.68 -4.42 11.70
CA SER A 53 16.41 -3.24 12.20
C SER A 53 17.40 -2.64 11.19
N SER A 54 17.72 -3.36 10.11
CA SER A 54 18.58 -2.88 9.03
C SER A 54 17.77 -2.15 7.97
N LEU A 55 18.29 -1.02 7.49
CA LEU A 55 17.66 -0.23 6.43
C LEU A 55 17.79 -0.87 5.04
N GLN A 56 18.83 -1.69 4.86
CA GLN A 56 19.17 -2.31 3.57
C GLN A 56 18.51 -3.68 3.39
N ASP A 57 18.13 -4.32 4.50
CA ASP A 57 17.51 -5.64 4.48
C ASP A 57 16.01 -5.54 4.68
N GLN A 58 15.28 -6.50 4.12
CA GLN A 58 13.83 -6.57 4.22
C GLN A 58 13.40 -8.01 4.49
N TYR A 59 12.41 -8.20 5.37
CA TYR A 59 11.77 -9.51 5.57
C TYR A 59 10.57 -9.70 4.64
N GLY A 60 10.22 -10.96 4.35
CA GLY A 60 9.01 -11.28 3.58
C GLY A 60 7.72 -10.78 4.26
N ILE A 61 7.63 -10.87 5.59
CA ILE A 61 6.46 -10.36 6.34
C ILE A 61 6.33 -8.82 6.25
N GLU A 62 7.44 -8.08 6.19
CA GLU A 62 7.41 -6.61 6.02
C GLU A 62 6.85 -6.22 4.66
N MET A 63 7.16 -7.00 3.61
CA MET A 63 6.62 -6.80 2.28
C MET A 63 5.09 -6.95 2.29
N VAL A 64 4.58 -8.02 2.90
CA VAL A 64 3.13 -8.27 2.98
C VAL A 64 2.43 -7.17 3.80
N LEU A 65 3.01 -6.78 4.93
CA LEU A 65 2.46 -5.75 5.80
C LEU A 65 2.43 -4.38 5.11
N SER A 66 3.55 -3.95 4.50
CA SER A 66 3.62 -2.69 3.77
C SER A 66 2.66 -2.68 2.57
N MET A 67 2.54 -3.79 1.85
CA MET A 67 1.58 -3.92 0.74
C MET A 67 0.13 -3.74 1.21
N ALA A 68 -0.24 -4.37 2.33
CA ALA A 68 -1.57 -4.23 2.92
C ALA A 68 -1.84 -2.79 3.36
N LEU A 69 -0.88 -2.13 4.02
CA LEU A 69 -1.02 -0.75 4.48
C LEU A 69 -1.15 0.24 3.31
N ILE A 70 -0.34 0.10 2.26
CA ILE A 70 -0.44 0.93 1.05
C ILE A 70 -1.80 0.71 0.38
N PHE A 71 -2.27 -0.54 0.30
CA PHE A 71 -3.59 -0.85 -0.24
C PHE A 71 -4.72 -0.22 0.59
N VAL A 72 -4.66 -0.28 1.92
CA VAL A 72 -5.63 0.40 2.81
C VAL A 72 -5.67 1.90 2.55
N GLY A 73 -4.50 2.54 2.39
CA GLY A 73 -4.41 3.95 2.02
C GLY A 73 -5.06 4.24 0.65
N PHE A 74 -4.78 3.39 -0.34
CA PHE A 74 -5.41 3.47 -1.66
C PHE A 74 -6.94 3.34 -1.61
N VAL A 75 -7.47 2.38 -0.85
CA VAL A 75 -8.92 2.22 -0.63
C VAL A 75 -9.50 3.46 0.07
N GLY A 76 -8.78 4.07 1.00
CA GLY A 76 -9.19 5.32 1.62
C GLY A 76 -9.39 6.45 0.60
N PHE A 77 -8.49 6.59 -0.38
CA PHE A 77 -8.68 7.55 -1.49
C PHE A 77 -9.88 7.19 -2.38
N LEU A 78 -10.12 5.90 -2.65
CA LEU A 78 -11.31 5.46 -3.39
C LEU A 78 -12.61 5.82 -2.66
N LEU A 79 -12.65 5.69 -1.34
CA LEU A 79 -13.81 6.10 -0.54
C LEU A 79 -14.02 7.62 -0.60
N ILE A 80 -12.96 8.41 -0.51
CA ILE A 80 -13.08 9.87 -0.70
C ILE A 80 -13.64 10.18 -2.09
N TYR A 81 -13.14 9.52 -3.14
CA TYR A 81 -13.67 9.69 -4.49
C TYR A 81 -15.15 9.31 -4.59
N GLU A 82 -15.54 8.18 -4.00
CA GLU A 82 -16.93 7.71 -4.03
C GLU A 82 -17.88 8.60 -3.23
N SER A 83 -17.38 9.29 -2.19
CA SER A 83 -18.16 10.27 -1.43
C SER A 83 -18.67 11.42 -2.30
N THR A 84 -17.90 11.81 -3.32
CA THR A 84 -18.27 12.90 -4.24
C THR A 84 -19.41 12.54 -5.18
N LYS A 85 -19.65 11.25 -5.44
CA LYS A 85 -20.73 10.79 -6.32
C LYS A 85 -22.09 10.73 -5.63
N HIS A 86 -22.11 10.69 -4.29
CA HIS A 86 -23.32 10.52 -3.50
C HIS A 86 -23.96 11.87 -3.10
N VAL A 87 -24.21 12.73 -4.09
CA VAL A 87 -24.73 14.10 -3.88
C VAL A 87 -26.13 14.10 -3.23
N TYR A 88 -26.97 13.13 -3.58
CA TYR A 88 -28.37 13.07 -3.13
C TYR A 88 -28.53 12.57 -1.69
N ASN A 89 -27.49 12.01 -1.07
CA ASN A 89 -27.52 11.56 0.32
C ASN A 89 -26.31 12.09 1.10
N ALA A 90 -26.43 13.33 1.58
CA ALA A 90 -25.36 14.03 2.29
C ALA A 90 -24.88 13.29 3.55
N SER A 91 -25.78 12.61 4.28
CA SER A 91 -25.41 11.83 5.47
C SER A 91 -24.54 10.62 5.12
N TYR A 92 -24.80 9.98 3.96
CA TYR A 92 -23.97 8.87 3.49
C TYR A 92 -22.63 9.36 2.94
N ALA A 93 -22.64 10.41 2.12
CA ALA A 93 -21.42 11.00 1.55
C ALA A 93 -20.42 11.43 2.65
N THR A 94 -20.92 12.10 3.69
CA THR A 94 -20.07 12.54 4.82
C THR A 94 -19.45 11.38 5.60
N LYS A 95 -20.19 10.28 5.82
CA LYS A 95 -19.64 9.07 6.46
C LYS A 95 -18.54 8.45 5.61
N LEU A 96 -18.72 8.38 4.30
CA LEU A 96 -17.75 7.83 3.36
C LEU A 96 -16.46 8.67 3.30
N LEU A 97 -16.61 10.00 3.33
CA LEU A 97 -15.50 10.94 3.39
C LEU A 97 -14.67 10.72 4.68
N TRP A 98 -15.32 10.72 5.83
CA TRP A 98 -14.64 10.51 7.12
C TRP A 98 -13.96 9.15 7.20
N LEU A 99 -14.63 8.09 6.74
CA LEU A 99 -14.05 6.75 6.70
C LEU A 99 -12.78 6.71 5.83
N GLY A 100 -12.82 7.34 4.65
CA GLY A 100 -11.66 7.43 3.76
C GLY A 100 -10.49 8.18 4.40
N ILE A 101 -10.75 9.33 5.04
CA ILE A 101 -9.74 10.12 5.75
C ILE A 101 -9.10 9.30 6.88
N VAL A 102 -9.90 8.62 7.69
CA VAL A 102 -9.40 7.79 8.80
C VAL A 102 -8.55 6.64 8.28
N MET A 103 -8.97 5.96 7.20
CA MET A 103 -8.17 4.87 6.60
C MET A 103 -6.82 5.36 6.07
N ILE A 104 -6.78 6.54 5.42
CA ILE A 104 -5.52 7.14 4.96
C ILE A 104 -4.63 7.49 6.15
N ALA A 105 -5.19 8.12 7.19
CA ALA A 105 -4.45 8.51 8.38
C ALA A 105 -3.82 7.29 9.06
N ILE A 106 -4.59 6.21 9.26
CA ILE A 106 -4.10 4.96 9.85
C ILE A 106 -2.99 4.36 8.99
N SER A 107 -3.16 4.30 7.67
CA SER A 107 -2.15 3.78 6.75
C SER A 107 -0.83 4.55 6.86
N VAL A 108 -0.89 5.89 6.82
CA VAL A 108 0.30 6.76 6.92
C VAL A 108 0.99 6.60 8.27
N ILE A 109 0.24 6.59 9.38
CA ILE A 109 0.79 6.44 10.73
C ILE A 109 1.51 5.10 10.88
N LEU A 110 0.90 4.00 10.41
CA LEU A 110 1.49 2.67 10.53
C LEU A 110 2.73 2.50 9.62
N LEU A 111 2.70 3.06 8.40
CA LEU A 111 3.88 3.07 7.53
C LEU A 111 5.02 3.91 8.13
N HIS A 112 4.69 5.03 8.77
CA HIS A 112 5.68 5.84 9.46
C HIS A 112 6.27 5.12 10.68
N TRP A 113 5.44 4.39 11.43
CA TRP A 113 5.90 3.55 12.54
C TRP A 113 6.86 2.43 12.07
N MET A 114 6.57 1.78 10.93
CA MET A 114 7.50 0.82 10.33
C MET A 114 8.84 1.49 9.99
N MET A 115 8.80 2.69 9.42
CA MET A 115 10.00 3.44 9.05
C MET A 115 10.86 3.82 10.27
N ILE A 116 10.24 4.27 11.36
CA ILE A 116 10.94 4.58 12.62
C ILE A 116 11.63 3.33 13.19
N SER A 117 10.96 2.18 13.11
CA SER A 117 11.50 0.91 13.59
C SER A 117 12.74 0.46 12.80
N LYS A 118 12.85 0.80 11.51
CA LYS A 118 14.04 0.51 10.68
C LYS A 118 15.14 1.57 10.79
N ALA A 119 14.78 2.86 10.88
CA ALA A 119 15.73 3.98 10.94
C ALA A 119 15.73 4.68 12.28
N THR A 120 15.87 3.94 13.38
CA THR A 120 15.90 4.52 14.73
C THR A 120 17.01 5.56 14.92
N TRP A 121 18.06 5.47 14.10
CA TRP A 121 19.14 6.46 14.06
C TRP A 121 18.69 7.82 13.52
N LEU A 122 17.77 7.86 12.57
CA LEU A 122 17.21 9.07 11.94
C LEU A 122 16.18 9.78 12.86
N TYR A 123 15.59 9.03 13.80
CA TYR A 123 14.58 9.53 14.73
C TYR A 123 15.10 9.48 16.18
N PRO A 124 16.02 10.38 16.57
CA PRO A 124 16.60 10.38 17.91
C PRO A 124 15.57 10.62 19.03
N TRP A 125 14.41 11.21 18.71
CA TRP A 125 13.30 11.43 19.63
C TRP A 125 12.41 10.18 19.83
N ALA A 126 12.62 9.12 19.05
CA ALA A 126 11.83 7.88 19.10
C ALA A 126 12.58 6.71 19.78
N ARG A 127 13.71 7.00 20.45
CA ARG A 127 14.53 6.03 21.20
C ARG A 127 14.11 5.97 22.66
#